data_AF-A0A508ZQA3-F1
#
_entry.id   AF-A0A508ZQA3-F1
#
_cell.length_a   1.000
_cell.length_b   1.000
_cell.length_c   1.000
_cell.angle_alpha   90.00
_cell.angle_beta   90.00
_cell.angle_gamma   90.00
#
_symmetry.space_group_name_H-M   'P 1'
#
loop_
_entity.id
_entity.type
_entity.pdbx_description
1 polymer ?
#
loop_
_entity_poly.entity_id
_entity_poly.type
_entity_poly.pdbx_seq_one_letter_code
_entity_poly.pdbx_strand_id
1 'polypeptide(L)'
;MKGNNMIRLFLSQPRVFFIFIFFLISQAKAGSLDVGVYYYPGWNKPGVKVWEPIKKYPEREPILGWYQDGDDNIIQKQLAWMEKYGVTYIAYDWYWDENTGVKNRTFAIDAYLRNSQATNVKFALLWANHTNTPKNSKEFDNIVNYWIDNYFKSSKYFTINRRPVVFVFSPQRLEMDGHKFNMDVPSLLKRARLLGNKKGLKDIYFVASTGYDENNNLIYKYPPNSYDAVSAYKLSYWH
;
A
#
# COMPACT_ATOMS: atom_id res chain seq x y z
N MET A 1 46.49 78.46 1.21
CA MET A 1 45.87 77.89 -0.02
C MET A 1 45.49 76.44 0.26
N LYS A 2 44.24 76.03 -0.07
CA LYS A 2 43.70 74.70 -0.41
C LYS A 2 44.48 73.46 0.09
N GLY A 3 43.95 72.41 0.72
CA GLY A 3 42.60 71.88 0.97
C GLY A 3 42.74 70.39 1.34
N ASN A 4 41.81 69.86 2.14
CA ASN A 4 41.35 68.46 2.29
C ASN A 4 42.25 67.27 1.87
N ASN A 5 42.53 66.31 2.78
CA ASN A 5 41.64 65.16 3.07
C ASN A 5 42.25 64.10 4.00
N MET A 6 41.33 63.42 4.70
CA MET A 6 41.42 62.24 5.57
C MET A 6 42.34 61.09 5.11
N ILE A 7 42.84 60.26 6.04
CA ILE A 7 42.30 58.91 6.33
C ILE A 7 42.94 58.29 7.60
N ARG A 8 42.06 57.56 8.29
CA ARG A 8 42.14 56.91 9.60
C ARG A 8 43.21 55.81 9.73
N LEU A 9 43.73 55.71 10.96
CA LEU A 9 44.43 54.56 11.55
C LEU A 9 43.67 53.24 11.32
N PHE A 10 44.36 52.22 10.82
CA PHE A 10 43.98 50.82 11.00
C PHE A 10 44.79 50.22 12.15
N LEU A 11 44.15 50.03 13.30
CA LEU A 11 44.65 49.16 14.37
C LEU A 11 44.09 47.75 14.13
N SER A 12 45.00 46.80 13.98
CA SER A 12 44.74 45.37 13.88
C SER A 12 44.10 44.85 15.17
N GLN A 13 42.93 44.23 15.04
CA GLN A 13 42.31 43.40 16.09
C GLN A 13 42.18 41.98 15.56
N PRO A 14 42.63 40.94 16.30
CA PRO A 14 42.45 39.56 15.88
C PRO A 14 40.98 39.16 16.04
N ARG A 15 40.37 38.71 14.94
CA ARG A 15 39.02 38.16 14.93
C ARG A 15 39.04 36.78 15.58
N VAL A 16 38.48 36.67 16.79
CA VAL A 16 38.13 35.38 17.40
C VAL A 16 36.96 34.79 16.61
N PHE A 17 37.25 33.75 15.81
CA PHE A 17 36.21 32.95 15.16
C PHE A 17 35.58 32.02 16.20
N PHE A 18 34.38 32.33 16.67
CA PHE A 18 33.54 31.36 17.36
C PHE A 18 32.95 30.41 16.30
N ILE A 19 33.57 29.24 16.14
CA ILE A 19 32.98 28.13 15.39
C ILE A 19 31.89 27.52 16.29
N PHE A 20 30.65 27.89 16.06
CA PHE A 20 29.50 27.14 16.60
C PHE A 20 29.38 25.83 15.82
N ILE A 21 30.03 24.78 16.34
CA ILE A 21 29.77 23.41 15.89
C ILE A 21 28.40 23.03 16.44
N PHE A 22 27.37 23.21 15.63
CA PHE A 22 26.11 22.51 15.85
C PHE A 22 26.39 21.02 15.66
N PHE A 23 26.62 20.32 16.76
CA PHE A 23 26.39 18.87 16.79
C PHE A 23 24.89 18.68 16.57
N LEU A 24 24.50 18.51 15.31
CA LEU A 24 23.30 17.77 14.96
C LEU A 24 23.55 16.36 15.45
N ILE A 25 23.20 16.11 16.72
CA ILE A 25 22.90 14.77 17.18
C ILE A 25 21.68 14.38 16.35
N SER A 26 21.92 13.75 15.21
CA SER A 26 20.91 12.93 14.56
C SER A 26 20.64 11.82 15.54
N GLN A 27 19.70 12.04 16.47
CA GLN A 27 18.98 10.92 17.03
C GLN A 27 18.38 10.24 15.80
N ALA A 28 18.95 9.10 15.41
CA ALA A 28 18.26 8.18 14.54
C ALA A 28 16.95 7.88 15.26
N LYS A 29 15.90 8.63 14.92
CA LYS A 29 14.54 8.35 15.34
C LYS A 29 14.35 6.90 14.94
N ALA A 30 14.21 5.99 15.91
CA ALA A 30 13.80 4.62 15.63
C ALA A 30 12.66 4.76 14.63
N GLY A 31 12.89 4.29 13.40
CA GLY A 31 11.99 4.56 12.29
C GLY A 31 10.58 4.21 12.74
N SER A 32 9.61 5.10 12.49
CA SER A 32 8.21 4.82 12.80
C SER A 32 7.88 3.47 12.16
N LEU A 33 7.65 2.45 12.98
CA LEU A 33 7.31 1.12 12.50
C LEU A 33 6.00 1.23 11.73
N ASP A 34 5.99 0.78 10.48
CA ASP A 34 4.75 0.65 9.73
C ASP A 34 4.02 -0.62 10.17
N VAL A 35 2.78 -0.46 10.63
CA VAL A 35 1.91 -1.56 11.08
C VAL A 35 0.71 -1.63 10.15
N GLY A 36 0.64 -2.70 9.37
CA GLY A 36 -0.40 -2.94 8.38
C GLY A 36 -1.51 -3.87 8.86
N VAL A 37 -2.72 -3.65 8.35
CA VAL A 37 -3.84 -4.61 8.48
C VAL A 37 -4.39 -4.98 7.12
N TYR A 38 -4.70 -6.26 6.89
CA TYR A 38 -5.46 -6.71 5.72
C TYR A 38 -6.94 -6.45 5.94
N TYR A 39 -7.64 -5.93 4.93
CA TYR A 39 -9.06 -5.60 5.01
C TYR A 39 -9.83 -6.21 3.85
N TYR A 40 -10.82 -7.05 4.16
CA TYR A 40 -11.75 -7.61 3.18
C TYR A 40 -12.95 -6.65 2.95
N PRO A 41 -13.14 -6.07 1.75
CA PRO A 41 -14.17 -5.06 1.48
C PRO A 41 -15.48 -5.65 0.93
N GLY A 42 -15.86 -6.81 1.43
CA GLY A 42 -17.00 -7.56 0.91
C GLY A 42 -18.29 -7.42 1.71
N TRP A 43 -18.36 -6.52 2.71
CA TRP A 43 -19.51 -6.39 3.62
C TRP A 43 -20.70 -5.61 3.04
N ASN A 44 -20.65 -5.25 1.77
CA ASN A 44 -21.76 -4.66 1.02
C ASN A 44 -21.88 -5.24 -0.40
N LYS A 45 -21.60 -6.53 -0.56
CA LYS A 45 -21.64 -7.17 -1.87
C LYS A 45 -23.09 -7.26 -2.38
N PRO A 46 -23.42 -6.67 -3.56
CA PRO A 46 -24.78 -6.70 -4.09
C PRO A 46 -25.31 -8.13 -4.27
N GLY A 47 -26.57 -8.33 -3.89
CA GLY A 47 -27.26 -9.63 -4.02
C GLY A 47 -26.79 -10.72 -3.07
N VAL A 48 -25.88 -10.42 -2.13
CA VAL A 48 -25.37 -11.38 -1.15
C VAL A 48 -25.74 -10.91 0.25
N LYS A 49 -26.36 -11.79 1.05
CA LYS A 49 -26.59 -11.53 2.46
C LYS A 49 -25.31 -11.87 3.27
N VAL A 50 -24.32 -11.00 3.15
CA VAL A 50 -22.92 -11.21 3.59
C VAL A 50 -22.77 -11.57 5.07
N TRP A 51 -23.68 -11.09 5.93
CA TRP A 51 -23.65 -11.33 7.37
C TRP A 51 -24.38 -12.61 7.83
N GLU A 52 -25.27 -13.18 7.01
CA GLU A 52 -26.12 -14.32 7.42
C GLU A 52 -25.33 -15.55 7.91
N PRO A 53 -24.19 -15.92 7.30
CA PRO A 53 -23.40 -17.06 7.80
C PRO A 53 -22.87 -16.87 9.23
N ILE A 54 -22.68 -15.62 9.67
CA ILE A 54 -22.10 -15.27 10.99
C ILE A 54 -23.20 -15.07 12.04
N LYS A 55 -24.43 -14.71 11.66
CA LYS A 55 -25.54 -14.45 12.60
C LYS A 55 -25.89 -15.62 13.52
N LYS A 56 -25.53 -16.85 13.17
CA LYS A 56 -25.66 -18.02 14.06
C LYS A 56 -24.71 -18.01 15.27
N TYR A 57 -23.78 -17.06 15.30
CA TYR A 57 -22.77 -16.84 16.34
C TYR A 57 -22.89 -15.40 16.86
N PRO A 58 -23.89 -15.08 17.70
CA PRO A 58 -24.19 -13.71 18.12
C PRO A 58 -23.03 -13.05 18.89
N GLU A 59 -22.16 -13.83 19.52
CA GLU A 59 -20.94 -13.35 20.16
C GLU A 59 -19.91 -12.75 19.19
N ARG A 60 -20.13 -12.92 17.87
CA ARG A 60 -19.29 -12.40 16.78
C ARG A 60 -19.90 -11.20 16.08
N GLU A 61 -20.99 -10.63 16.61
CA GLU A 61 -21.51 -9.37 16.09
C GLU A 61 -20.43 -8.27 16.19
N PRO A 62 -20.10 -7.57 15.10
CA PRO A 62 -19.15 -6.47 15.16
C PRO A 62 -19.65 -5.36 16.11
N ILE A 63 -18.75 -4.64 16.76
CA ILE A 63 -19.10 -3.46 17.58
C ILE A 63 -19.86 -2.40 16.76
N LEU A 64 -19.66 -2.38 15.44
CA LEU A 64 -20.37 -1.51 14.50
C LEU A 64 -21.73 -2.07 14.03
N GLY A 65 -22.18 -3.19 14.61
CA GLY A 65 -23.33 -3.95 14.14
C GLY A 65 -23.08 -4.62 12.78
N TRP A 66 -24.16 -5.04 12.12
CA TRP A 66 -24.15 -5.61 10.76
C TRP A 66 -23.97 -4.52 9.69
N TYR A 67 -22.83 -3.84 9.74
CA TYR A 67 -22.52 -2.67 8.92
C TYR A 67 -22.36 -3.00 7.43
N GLN A 68 -22.35 -1.96 6.59
CA GLN A 68 -22.06 -2.09 5.17
C GLN A 68 -20.81 -1.29 4.82
N ASP A 69 -19.90 -1.91 4.07
CA ASP A 69 -18.81 -1.18 3.43
C ASP A 69 -19.38 -0.10 2.49
N GLY A 70 -18.76 1.08 2.49
CA GLY A 70 -19.24 2.23 1.73
C GLY A 70 -19.86 3.33 2.59
N ASP A 71 -20.24 3.05 3.84
CA ASP A 71 -20.76 4.04 4.78
C ASP A 71 -19.63 4.88 5.41
N ASP A 72 -19.75 6.20 5.31
CA ASP A 72 -18.75 7.14 5.81
C ASP A 72 -18.59 7.09 7.34
N ASN A 73 -19.67 6.88 8.09
CA ASN A 73 -19.62 6.77 9.55
C ASN A 73 -18.88 5.49 10.00
N ILE A 74 -18.99 4.42 9.22
CA ILE A 74 -18.33 3.14 9.48
C ILE A 74 -16.83 3.29 9.27
N ILE A 75 -16.40 3.79 8.11
CA ILE A 75 -14.97 3.94 7.83
C ILE A 75 -14.30 4.97 8.75
N GLN A 76 -14.99 6.06 9.12
CA GLN A 76 -14.46 7.04 10.08
C GLN A 76 -14.18 6.40 11.44
N LYS A 77 -15.09 5.56 11.95
CA LYS A 77 -14.88 4.84 13.22
C LYS A 77 -13.74 3.82 13.11
N GLN A 78 -13.69 3.06 12.01
CA GLN A 78 -12.61 2.11 11.75
C GLN A 78 -11.23 2.81 11.70
N LEU A 79 -11.13 3.93 10.98
CA LEU A 79 -9.91 4.73 10.90
C LEU A 79 -9.50 5.29 12.26
N ALA A 80 -10.44 5.83 13.04
CA ALA A 80 -10.17 6.31 14.39
C ALA A 80 -9.66 5.20 15.32
N TRP A 81 -10.19 3.98 15.20
CA TRP A 81 -9.68 2.83 15.95
C TRP A 81 -8.29 2.41 15.48
N MET A 82 -8.05 2.35 14.18
CA MET A 82 -6.74 2.03 13.60
C MET A 82 -5.67 2.99 14.12
N GLU A 83 -5.94 4.30 14.12
CA GLU A 83 -5.01 5.29 14.68
C GLU A 83 -4.79 5.10 16.18
N LYS A 84 -5.87 4.91 16.94
CA LYS A 84 -5.82 4.69 18.39
C LYS A 84 -4.94 3.48 18.75
N TYR A 85 -4.94 2.44 17.93
CA TYR A 85 -4.20 1.20 18.16
C TYR A 85 -2.89 1.09 17.35
N GLY A 86 -2.45 2.18 16.71
CA GLY A 86 -1.14 2.26 16.07
C GLY A 86 -1.02 1.59 14.69
N VAL A 87 -2.13 1.29 14.03
CA VAL A 87 -2.15 0.86 12.62
C VAL A 87 -1.79 2.06 11.74
N THR A 88 -0.80 1.90 10.85
CA THR A 88 -0.33 2.98 9.96
C THR A 88 -0.81 2.84 8.53
N TYR A 89 -1.22 1.65 8.09
CA TYR A 89 -1.83 1.45 6.78
C TYR A 89 -2.81 0.27 6.71
N ILE A 90 -3.73 0.36 5.75
CA ILE A 90 -4.66 -0.71 5.39
C ILE A 90 -4.22 -1.30 4.05
N ALA A 91 -4.08 -2.62 3.95
CA ALA A 91 -3.97 -3.34 2.69
C ALA A 91 -5.35 -3.89 2.31
N TYR A 92 -6.07 -3.17 1.46
CA TYR A 92 -7.41 -3.57 1.02
C TYR A 92 -7.32 -4.71 0.01
N ASP A 93 -8.05 -5.79 0.26
CA ASP A 93 -8.28 -6.80 -0.77
C ASP A 93 -8.98 -6.14 -1.97
N TRP A 94 -8.34 -6.16 -3.12
CA TRP A 94 -8.76 -5.49 -4.33
C TRP A 94 -8.97 -6.50 -5.43
N TYR A 95 -10.13 -6.42 -6.08
CA TYR A 95 -10.60 -7.40 -7.04
C TYR A 95 -10.83 -6.76 -8.40
N TRP A 96 -10.58 -7.55 -9.44
CA TRP A 96 -11.06 -7.27 -10.79
C TRP A 96 -11.99 -8.41 -11.20
N ASP A 97 -13.29 -8.24 -10.98
CA ASP A 97 -14.27 -9.27 -11.25
C ASP A 97 -14.50 -9.42 -12.77
N GLU A 98 -14.71 -10.66 -13.21
CA GLU A 98 -15.05 -10.95 -14.59
C GLU A 98 -16.33 -10.20 -14.99
N ASN A 99 -16.32 -9.59 -16.19
CA ASN A 99 -17.41 -8.79 -16.78
C ASN A 99 -17.78 -7.48 -16.06
N THR A 100 -17.48 -7.35 -14.77
CA THR A 100 -17.90 -6.19 -13.95
C THR A 100 -16.73 -5.31 -13.53
N GLY A 101 -15.49 -5.79 -13.66
CA GLY A 101 -14.29 -5.08 -13.25
C GLY A 101 -14.34 -4.78 -11.76
N VAL A 102 -14.22 -3.51 -11.41
CA VAL A 102 -14.17 -3.06 -10.00
C VAL A 102 -15.53 -2.82 -9.35
N LYS A 103 -16.62 -2.78 -10.14
CA LYS A 103 -17.91 -2.16 -9.75
C LYS A 103 -18.56 -2.72 -8.48
N ASN A 104 -18.25 -3.95 -8.09
CA ASN A 104 -18.96 -4.66 -7.01
C ASN A 104 -18.15 -4.76 -5.71
N ARG A 105 -16.92 -4.22 -5.65
CA ARG A 105 -15.97 -4.51 -4.55
C ARG A 105 -15.07 -3.34 -4.13
N THR A 106 -15.33 -2.12 -4.59
CA THR A 106 -14.54 -0.93 -4.19
C THR A 106 -15.11 -0.15 -3.02
N PHE A 107 -16.31 -0.48 -2.53
CA PHE A 107 -17.06 0.35 -1.58
C PHE A 107 -16.24 0.81 -0.36
N ALA A 108 -15.42 -0.05 0.23
CA ALA A 108 -14.58 0.31 1.37
C ALA A 108 -13.46 1.30 1.01
N ILE A 109 -12.78 1.09 -0.13
CA ILE A 109 -11.76 2.02 -0.63
C ILE A 109 -12.39 3.35 -1.04
N ASP A 110 -13.57 3.33 -1.65
CA ASP A 110 -14.28 4.54 -2.07
C ASP A 110 -14.66 5.38 -0.84
N ALA A 111 -15.17 4.74 0.23
CA ALA A 111 -15.44 5.40 1.50
C ALA A 111 -14.15 5.91 2.16
N TYR A 112 -13.08 5.12 2.17
CA TYR A 112 -11.77 5.57 2.65
C TYR A 112 -11.32 6.84 1.92
N LEU A 113 -11.38 6.87 0.59
CA LEU A 113 -10.91 8.00 -0.20
C LEU A 113 -11.68 9.29 0.12
N ARG A 114 -13.01 9.21 0.27
CA ARG A 114 -13.86 10.34 0.70
C ARG A 114 -13.50 10.86 2.09
N ASN A 115 -13.04 9.99 3.00
CA ASN A 115 -12.75 10.32 4.40
C ASN A 115 -11.25 10.47 4.70
N SER A 116 -10.38 10.32 3.69
CA SER A 116 -8.93 10.16 3.86
C SER A 116 -8.20 11.40 4.41
N GLN A 117 -8.82 12.58 4.34
CA GLN A 117 -8.22 13.82 4.87
C GLN A 117 -8.13 13.82 6.41
N ALA A 118 -9.06 13.14 7.08
CA ALA A 118 -9.16 13.13 8.53
C ALA A 118 -8.23 12.11 9.22
N THR A 119 -7.47 11.33 8.46
CA THR A 119 -6.62 10.25 9.00
C THR A 119 -5.19 10.31 8.49
N ASN A 120 -4.24 9.82 9.30
CA ASN A 120 -2.87 9.52 8.91
C ASN A 120 -2.68 8.07 8.47
N VAL A 121 -3.67 7.20 8.64
CA VAL A 121 -3.65 5.82 8.16
C VAL A 121 -3.64 5.83 6.64
N LYS A 122 -2.60 5.29 6.03
CA LYS A 122 -2.47 5.15 4.58
C LYS A 122 -3.24 3.94 4.06
N PHE A 123 -3.31 3.79 2.75
CA PHE A 123 -3.86 2.58 2.14
C PHE A 123 -2.97 2.01 1.04
N ALA A 124 -2.95 0.69 0.91
CA ALA A 124 -2.32 -0.09 -0.14
C ALA A 124 -3.35 -1.03 -0.76
N LEU A 125 -3.00 -1.63 -1.90
CA LEU A 125 -3.80 -2.70 -2.48
C LEU A 125 -3.16 -4.04 -2.16
N LEU A 126 -3.99 -5.00 -1.76
CA LEU A 126 -3.72 -6.40 -1.95
C LEU A 126 -4.51 -6.87 -3.16
N TRP A 127 -3.84 -7.14 -4.26
CA TRP A 127 -4.50 -7.70 -5.43
C TRP A 127 -4.89 -9.15 -5.15
N ALA A 128 -6.19 -9.36 -4.95
CA ALA A 128 -6.82 -10.64 -4.70
C ALA A 128 -6.94 -11.44 -6.01
N ASN A 129 -5.80 -11.75 -6.63
CA ASN A 129 -5.66 -12.33 -7.97
C ASN A 129 -6.04 -13.82 -8.07
N HIS A 130 -6.75 -14.37 -7.08
CA HIS A 130 -7.29 -15.72 -7.11
C HIS A 130 -8.66 -15.77 -7.82
N THR A 131 -8.77 -15.04 -8.93
CA THR A 131 -9.97 -14.89 -9.77
C THR A 131 -9.72 -15.45 -11.18
N ASN A 132 -10.74 -15.44 -12.04
CA ASN A 132 -10.60 -15.82 -13.47
C ASN A 132 -10.02 -14.70 -14.35
N THR A 133 -9.41 -13.70 -13.74
CA THR A 133 -8.89 -12.49 -14.36
C THR A 133 -7.47 -12.21 -13.83
N PRO A 134 -6.58 -11.60 -14.63
CA PRO A 134 -6.75 -11.27 -16.05
C PRO A 134 -6.82 -12.52 -16.95
N LYS A 135 -7.53 -12.41 -18.07
CA LYS A 135 -7.63 -13.44 -19.11
C LYS A 135 -6.51 -13.39 -20.14
N ASN A 136 -5.87 -12.23 -20.28
CA ASN A 136 -4.79 -11.97 -21.22
C ASN A 136 -3.93 -10.78 -20.74
N SER A 137 -2.78 -10.56 -21.38
CA SER A 137 -1.88 -9.45 -21.04
C SER A 137 -2.50 -8.07 -21.22
N LYS A 138 -3.50 -7.92 -22.10
CA LYS A 138 -4.23 -6.65 -22.27
C LYS A 138 -5.12 -6.34 -21.08
N GLU A 139 -5.81 -7.34 -20.53
CA GLU A 139 -6.59 -7.15 -19.30
C GLU A 139 -5.69 -6.91 -18.09
N PHE A 140 -4.52 -7.57 -18.03
CA PHE A 140 -3.50 -7.25 -17.03
C PHE A 140 -3.07 -5.77 -17.10
N ASP A 141 -2.81 -5.24 -18.29
CA ASP A 141 -2.51 -3.82 -18.47
C ASP A 141 -3.64 -2.91 -18.01
N ASN A 142 -4.90 -3.29 -18.26
CA ASN A 142 -6.06 -2.50 -17.83
C ASN A 142 -6.14 -2.45 -16.30
N ILE A 143 -5.91 -3.58 -15.62
CA ILE A 143 -5.86 -3.67 -14.16
C ILE A 143 -4.77 -2.74 -13.61
N VAL A 144 -3.54 -2.84 -14.14
CA VAL A 144 -2.42 -2.01 -13.67
C VAL A 144 -2.67 -0.53 -13.93
N ASN A 145 -3.17 -0.18 -15.12
CA ASN A 145 -3.51 1.21 -15.43
C ASN A 145 -4.60 1.75 -14.51
N TYR A 146 -5.58 0.94 -14.13
CA TYR A 146 -6.60 1.33 -13.18
C TYR A 146 -5.96 1.69 -11.82
N TRP A 147 -5.01 0.90 -11.33
CA TRP A 147 -4.32 1.23 -10.08
C TRP A 147 -3.55 2.56 -10.16
N ILE A 148 -2.83 2.76 -11.27
CA ILE A 148 -2.03 3.96 -11.49
C ILE A 148 -2.93 5.20 -11.55
N ASP A 149 -4.05 5.11 -12.26
CA ASP A 149 -4.90 6.27 -12.52
C ASP A 149 -5.77 6.64 -11.33
N ASN A 150 -6.23 5.66 -10.54
CA ASN A 150 -7.21 5.88 -9.47
C ASN A 150 -6.60 5.91 -8.06
N TYR A 151 -5.46 5.26 -7.82
CA TYR A 151 -4.96 5.07 -6.45
C TYR A 151 -3.56 5.62 -6.23
N PHE A 152 -2.59 5.31 -7.10
CA PHE A 152 -1.17 5.60 -6.83
C PHE A 152 -0.82 7.09 -6.76
N LYS A 153 -1.69 7.97 -7.26
CA LYS A 153 -1.52 9.43 -7.18
C LYS A 153 -1.94 10.02 -5.83
N SER A 154 -2.66 9.26 -5.01
CA SER A 154 -3.09 9.74 -3.70
C SER A 154 -1.89 9.91 -2.77
N SER A 155 -1.80 11.05 -2.08
CA SER A 155 -0.80 11.28 -1.02
C SER A 155 -0.99 10.34 0.17
N LYS A 156 -2.16 9.70 0.26
CA LYS A 156 -2.51 8.70 1.28
C LYS A 156 -2.20 7.27 0.84
N TYR A 157 -1.71 7.06 -0.38
CA TYR A 157 -1.26 5.74 -0.82
C TYR A 157 0.03 5.34 -0.09
N PHE A 158 0.09 4.10 0.41
CA PHE A 158 1.24 3.56 1.11
C PHE A 158 2.39 3.30 0.12
N THR A 159 3.58 3.78 0.46
CA THR A 159 4.77 3.66 -0.39
C THR A 159 5.98 3.24 0.42
N ILE A 160 6.84 2.42 -0.19
CA ILE A 160 8.18 2.10 0.33
C ILE A 160 9.19 2.69 -0.63
N ASN A 161 10.11 3.53 -0.14
CA ASN A 161 11.09 4.23 -0.98
C ASN A 161 10.46 5.02 -2.15
N ARG A 162 9.29 5.61 -1.89
CA ARG A 162 8.44 6.36 -2.85
C ARG A 162 7.86 5.49 -3.99
N ARG A 163 7.81 4.17 -3.81
CA ARG A 163 7.19 3.23 -4.75
C ARG A 163 5.83 2.77 -4.19
N PRO A 164 4.70 2.91 -4.91
CA PRO A 164 3.42 2.35 -4.49
C PRO A 164 3.53 0.86 -4.22
N VAL A 165 3.03 0.43 -3.06
CA VAL A 165 3.06 -0.97 -2.64
C VAL A 165 1.81 -1.71 -3.11
N VAL A 166 2.01 -2.83 -3.79
CA VAL A 166 0.95 -3.79 -4.13
C VAL A 166 1.31 -5.16 -3.56
N PHE A 167 0.45 -5.69 -2.70
CA PHE A 167 0.53 -7.07 -2.26
C PHE A 167 -0.11 -7.98 -3.31
N VAL A 168 0.54 -9.10 -3.64
CA VAL A 168 0.01 -10.12 -4.55
C VAL A 168 -0.45 -11.30 -3.71
N PHE A 169 -1.75 -11.60 -3.71
CA PHE A 169 -2.33 -12.65 -2.87
C PHE A 169 -1.85 -14.05 -3.25
N SER A 170 -1.84 -14.39 -4.54
CA SER A 170 -1.40 -15.71 -5.04
C SER A 170 -0.32 -15.54 -6.11
N PRO A 171 0.94 -15.58 -5.70
CA PRO A 171 2.09 -15.65 -6.60
C PRO A 171 2.02 -16.83 -7.58
N GLN A 172 1.49 -17.98 -7.14
CA GLN A 172 1.27 -19.17 -7.98
C GLN A 172 0.27 -18.89 -9.11
N ARG A 173 -0.86 -18.25 -8.78
CA ARG A 173 -1.84 -17.90 -9.80
C ARG A 173 -1.28 -16.88 -10.79
N LEU A 174 -0.46 -15.94 -10.32
CA LEU A 174 0.21 -14.98 -11.20
C LEU A 174 1.18 -15.68 -12.17
N GLU A 175 1.92 -16.70 -11.71
CA GLU A 175 2.78 -17.52 -12.56
C GLU A 175 1.98 -18.26 -13.63
N MET A 176 0.89 -18.92 -13.24
CA MET A 176 -0.01 -19.60 -14.19
C MET A 176 -0.57 -18.64 -15.24
N ASP A 177 -0.98 -17.45 -14.84
CA ASP A 177 -1.50 -16.43 -15.76
C ASP A 177 -0.39 -15.89 -16.66
N GLY A 178 0.82 -15.69 -16.14
CA GLY A 178 2.01 -15.38 -16.93
C GLY A 178 2.22 -16.39 -18.05
N HIS A 179 2.22 -17.70 -17.74
CA HIS A 179 2.39 -18.74 -18.74
C HIS A 179 1.31 -18.71 -19.83
N LYS A 180 0.03 -18.46 -19.47
CA LYS A 180 -1.04 -18.26 -20.46
C LYS A 180 -0.78 -17.09 -21.39
N PHE A 181 -0.02 -16.08 -20.93
CA PHE A 181 0.32 -14.89 -21.71
C PHE A 181 1.68 -15.02 -22.42
N ASN A 182 2.32 -16.19 -22.37
CA ASN A 182 3.70 -16.43 -22.81
C ASN A 182 4.72 -15.49 -22.12
N MET A 183 4.56 -15.25 -20.82
CA MET A 183 5.46 -14.43 -20.00
C MET A 183 5.81 -15.15 -18.69
N ASP A 184 7.01 -14.93 -18.17
CA ASP A 184 7.35 -15.30 -16.80
C ASP A 184 6.92 -14.19 -15.80
N VAL A 185 6.90 -14.52 -14.50
CA VAL A 185 6.52 -13.55 -13.46
C VAL A 185 7.43 -12.31 -13.46
N PRO A 186 8.77 -12.42 -13.55
CA PRO A 186 9.63 -11.24 -13.64
C PRO A 186 9.27 -10.31 -14.81
N SER A 187 8.97 -10.86 -15.99
CA SER A 187 8.56 -10.06 -17.16
C SER A 187 7.20 -9.41 -16.95
N LEU A 188 6.25 -10.12 -16.33
CA LEU A 188 4.91 -9.60 -16.07
C LEU A 188 4.93 -8.46 -15.06
N LEU A 189 5.69 -8.60 -13.97
CA LEU A 189 5.89 -7.52 -13.00
C LEU A 189 6.68 -6.36 -13.62
N LYS A 190 7.74 -6.63 -14.40
CA LYS A 190 8.46 -5.59 -15.16
C LYS A 190 7.54 -4.84 -16.11
N ARG A 191 6.58 -5.51 -16.75
CA ARG A 191 5.57 -4.88 -17.61
C ARG A 191 4.71 -3.88 -16.81
N ALA A 192 4.22 -4.28 -15.64
CA ALA A 192 3.43 -3.40 -14.77
C ALA A 192 4.25 -2.16 -14.31
N ARG A 193 5.49 -2.40 -13.91
CA ARG A 193 6.48 -1.36 -13.56
C ARG A 193 6.69 -0.36 -14.70
N LEU A 194 6.88 -0.84 -15.92
CA LEU A 194 7.03 0.00 -17.12
C LEU A 194 5.76 0.83 -17.43
N LEU A 195 4.56 0.31 -17.19
CA LEU A 195 3.32 1.10 -17.31
C LEU A 195 3.30 2.26 -16.30
N GLY A 196 3.71 2.01 -15.05
CA GLY A 196 3.85 3.04 -14.03
C GLY A 196 4.88 4.10 -14.39
N ASN A 197 6.06 3.67 -14.85
CA ASN A 197 7.16 4.57 -15.20
C ASN A 197 6.79 5.51 -16.36
N LYS A 198 6.05 5.02 -17.36
CA LYS A 198 5.50 5.86 -18.45
C LYS A 198 4.58 6.98 -17.96
N LYS A 199 4.00 6.84 -16.76
CA LYS A 199 3.13 7.83 -16.10
C LYS A 199 3.85 8.59 -14.97
N GLY A 200 5.18 8.53 -14.92
CA GLY A 200 6.00 9.28 -13.98
C GLY A 200 6.15 8.66 -12.58
N LEU A 201 5.72 7.41 -12.39
CA LEU A 201 6.02 6.67 -11.15
C LEU A 201 7.48 6.23 -11.15
N LYS A 202 8.08 6.13 -9.96
CA LYS A 202 9.46 5.62 -9.82
C LYS A 202 9.53 4.14 -10.17
N ASP A 203 8.66 3.36 -9.55
CA ASP A 203 8.42 1.95 -9.81
C ASP A 203 7.26 1.43 -8.94
N ILE A 204 6.71 0.24 -9.21
CA ILE A 204 5.76 -0.46 -8.31
C ILE A 204 6.54 -1.42 -7.39
N TYR A 205 6.30 -1.33 -6.08
CA TYR A 205 6.86 -2.23 -5.06
C TYR A 205 5.93 -3.43 -4.87
N PHE A 206 6.33 -4.61 -5.33
CA PHE A 206 5.50 -5.81 -5.24
C PHE A 206 5.86 -6.66 -4.03
N VAL A 207 4.87 -7.00 -3.21
CA VAL A 207 5.03 -7.90 -2.05
C VAL A 207 4.31 -9.20 -2.34
N ALA A 208 5.03 -10.32 -2.36
CA ALA A 208 4.41 -11.63 -2.54
C ALA A 208 3.81 -12.14 -1.22
N SER A 209 2.56 -12.62 -1.27
CA SER A 209 2.02 -13.37 -0.15
C SER A 209 2.64 -14.77 -0.09
N THR A 210 2.93 -15.23 1.12
CA THR A 210 3.55 -16.52 1.41
C THR A 210 2.54 -17.48 2.02
N GLY A 211 2.75 -18.77 1.77
CA GLY A 211 2.20 -19.87 2.54
C GLY A 211 3.35 -20.68 3.12
N TYR A 212 3.15 -21.23 4.31
CA TYR A 212 4.12 -22.07 4.99
C TYR A 212 3.56 -23.48 5.18
N ASP A 213 4.42 -24.49 5.03
CA ASP A 213 4.07 -25.87 5.36
C ASP A 213 4.11 -26.06 6.88
N GLU A 214 3.77 -27.27 7.34
CA GLU A 214 3.80 -27.66 8.75
C GLU A 214 5.18 -27.52 9.42
N ASN A 215 6.25 -27.43 8.63
CA ASN A 215 7.63 -27.28 9.08
C ASN A 215 8.14 -25.84 8.98
N ASN A 216 7.26 -24.85 8.81
CA ASN A 216 7.57 -23.43 8.58
C ASN A 216 8.45 -23.17 7.35
N ASN A 217 8.49 -24.08 6.38
CA ASN A 217 9.15 -23.79 5.10
C ASN A 217 8.20 -23.01 4.21
N LEU A 218 8.74 -22.08 3.43
CA LEU A 218 7.99 -21.46 2.34
C LEU A 218 7.52 -22.55 1.37
N ILE A 219 6.20 -22.68 1.20
CA ILE A 219 5.58 -23.64 0.28
C ILE A 219 5.96 -23.31 -1.17
N TYR A 220 6.31 -22.05 -1.45
CA TYR A 220 6.57 -21.56 -2.79
C TYR A 220 7.88 -20.78 -2.85
N LYS A 221 8.75 -21.21 -3.77
CA LYS A 221 9.97 -20.49 -4.12
C LYS A 221 9.63 -19.47 -5.19
N TYR A 222 9.85 -18.20 -4.88
CA TYR A 222 9.61 -17.11 -5.81
C TYR A 222 10.67 -17.10 -6.92
N PRO A 223 10.29 -16.87 -8.19
CA PRO A 223 11.26 -16.65 -9.24
C PRO A 223 12.22 -15.51 -8.87
N PRO A 224 13.53 -15.63 -9.11
CA PRO A 224 14.49 -14.57 -8.77
C PRO A 224 14.12 -13.25 -9.48
N ASN A 225 14.41 -12.12 -8.85
CA ASN A 225 14.16 -10.78 -9.40
C ASN A 225 12.69 -10.46 -9.74
N SER A 226 11.73 -11.15 -9.11
CA SER A 226 10.30 -10.90 -9.30
C SER A 226 9.76 -9.85 -8.31
N TYR A 227 9.69 -10.22 -7.03
CA TYR A 227 9.11 -9.43 -5.95
C TYR A 227 10.17 -8.65 -5.16
N ASP A 228 9.76 -7.53 -4.55
CA ASP A 228 10.61 -6.70 -3.71
C ASP A 228 10.65 -7.18 -2.25
N ALA A 229 9.58 -7.86 -1.79
CA ALA A 229 9.48 -8.45 -0.46
C ALA A 229 8.45 -9.59 -0.43
N VAL A 230 8.33 -10.21 0.74
CA VAL A 230 7.33 -11.23 1.05
C VAL A 230 6.52 -10.84 2.28
N SER A 231 5.26 -11.26 2.35
CA SER A 231 4.39 -11.10 3.53
C SER A 231 3.66 -12.40 3.85
N ALA A 232 3.39 -12.65 5.13
CA ALA A 232 2.50 -13.71 5.55
C ALA A 232 1.05 -13.17 5.55
N TYR A 233 0.26 -13.56 4.56
CA TYR A 233 -1.18 -13.25 4.53
C TYR A 233 -1.99 -14.32 5.26
N LYS A 234 -1.60 -15.58 5.11
CA LYS A 234 -2.29 -16.71 5.73
C LYS A 234 -1.70 -16.99 7.11
N LEU A 235 -2.41 -16.58 8.16
CA LEU A 235 -2.33 -17.27 9.44
C LEU A 235 -2.91 -18.68 9.20
N SER A 236 -2.08 -19.70 9.23
CA SER A 236 -2.49 -21.10 9.13
C SER A 236 -3.62 -21.38 10.12
N TYR A 237 -4.82 -21.66 9.61
CA TYR A 237 -5.84 -22.39 10.36
C TYR A 237 -5.84 -23.82 9.84
N TRP A 238 -5.25 -24.69 10.68
CA TRP A 238 -5.43 -26.12 10.92
C TRP A 238 -5.87 -27.06 9.78
N HIS A 239 -5.15 -28.19 9.73
CA HIS A 239 -5.39 -29.41 8.96
C HIS A 239 -6.83 -29.94 9.05
#